data_AF-A0A7Y5C0H5-F1
#
_entry.id   AF-A0A7Y5C0H5-F1
#
_cell.length_a   1.000
_cell.length_b   1.000
_cell.length_c   1.000
_cell.angle_alpha   90.00
_cell.angle_beta   90.00
_cell.angle_gamma   90.00
#
_symmetry.space_group_name_H-M   'P 1'
#
loop_
_entity.id
_entity.type
_entity.pdbx_description
1 polymer ?
#
loop_
_entity_poly.entity_id
_entity_poly.type
_entity_poly.pdbx_seq_one_letter_code
_entity_poly.pdbx_strand_id
1 'polypeptide(L)'
;MQEEKHPSHRESVWQADLMSLVFLVVFVLIVYNLEVWVKPVFTQATLTLTGVALSLIPALVWLGFFYRRDRLEPEPKSMVIQVFFLGGLLAAAIGIPLLNNIFQISEWMFSNLWIRLLGGILIVGFTQEFLKYAAVRWTVYKTDEFDEPVDGIIYATAAGLGYAAMLNILFVIESGGVDLGAGVLRITIISLAHASFAGVVGYFLGIEKFENRPAWFTSLGVVIAAVLNGVFFTLRGSVIASGMAQANVWIGFILAAVLAGATTYFLSNAIHRHVTAGGAK
;
A
#
# COMPACT_ATOMS: atom_id res chain seq x y z
N MET A 1 38.43 -23.81 15.46
CA MET A 1 37.63 -23.51 16.66
C MET A 1 36.76 -22.32 16.32
N GLN A 2 35.44 -22.54 16.43
CA GLN A 2 34.34 -21.57 16.46
C GLN A 2 34.17 -20.61 15.27
N GLU A 3 33.29 -21.06 14.37
CA GLU A 3 32.52 -20.23 13.44
C GLU A 3 31.62 -19.29 14.28
N GLU A 4 31.99 -18.02 14.37
CA GLU A 4 31.17 -16.98 14.97
C GLU A 4 29.90 -16.79 14.11
N LYS A 5 28.83 -17.52 14.47
CA LYS A 5 27.48 -17.18 14.03
C LYS A 5 27.15 -15.80 14.56
N HIS A 6 27.33 -14.75 13.77
CA HIS A 6 26.74 -13.44 14.03
C HIS A 6 25.20 -13.57 14.05
N PRO A 7 24.51 -13.48 15.21
CA PRO A 7 23.05 -13.57 15.25
C PRO A 7 22.37 -12.23 14.93
N SER A 8 23.11 -11.14 14.74
CA SER A 8 22.59 -9.80 15.02
C SER A 8 21.80 -9.12 13.90
N HIS A 9 21.91 -9.54 12.63
CA HIS A 9 21.29 -8.78 11.54
C HIS A 9 19.89 -9.25 11.14
N ARG A 10 19.56 -10.53 11.39
CA ARG A 10 18.23 -11.10 11.11
C ARG A 10 17.22 -10.72 12.18
N GLU A 11 17.64 -10.69 13.45
CA GLU A 11 16.76 -10.36 14.58
C GLU A 11 16.34 -8.88 14.57
N SER A 12 17.24 -7.95 14.24
CA SER A 12 16.96 -6.50 14.25
C SER A 12 15.91 -6.07 13.21
N VAL A 13 15.87 -6.78 12.08
CA VAL A 13 14.94 -6.52 10.97
C VAL A 13 13.54 -7.01 11.31
N TRP A 14 13.43 -8.25 11.78
CA TRP A 14 12.14 -8.80 12.20
C TRP A 14 11.53 -8.02 13.36
N GLN A 15 12.39 -7.52 14.27
CA GLN A 15 11.97 -6.61 15.32
C GLN A 15 11.41 -5.30 14.74
N ALA A 16 11.99 -4.74 13.67
CA ALA A 16 11.47 -3.54 13.02
C ALA A 16 10.11 -3.78 12.34
N ASP A 17 9.94 -4.91 11.63
CA ASP A 17 8.67 -5.30 10.99
C ASP A 17 7.55 -5.49 12.03
N LEU A 18 7.87 -6.23 13.09
CA LEU A 18 6.97 -6.44 14.23
C LEU A 18 6.66 -5.11 14.92
N MET A 19 7.65 -4.23 15.10
CA MET A 19 7.47 -2.91 15.70
C MET A 19 6.59 -1.99 14.86
N SER A 20 6.67 -2.03 13.53
CA SER A 20 5.76 -1.27 12.66
C SER A 20 4.32 -1.79 12.74
N LEU A 21 4.12 -3.10 12.81
CA LEU A 21 2.79 -3.69 13.02
C LEU A 21 2.24 -3.35 14.41
N VAL A 22 3.08 -3.45 15.45
CA VAL A 22 2.73 -3.06 16.82
C VAL A 22 2.42 -1.57 16.89
N PHE A 23 3.23 -0.71 16.26
CA PHE A 23 2.98 0.73 16.18
C PHE A 23 1.64 1.01 15.50
N LEU A 24 1.31 0.29 14.43
CA LEU A 24 0.04 0.43 13.73
C LEU A 24 -1.15 0.07 14.63
N VAL A 25 -1.05 -1.07 15.33
CA VAL A 25 -2.08 -1.53 16.26
C VAL A 25 -2.23 -0.53 17.40
N VAL A 26 -1.11 -0.07 17.97
CA VAL A 26 -1.10 0.96 19.02
C VAL A 26 -1.69 2.27 18.51
N PHE A 27 -1.35 2.72 17.30
CA PHE A 27 -1.90 3.94 16.69
C PHE A 27 -3.42 3.83 16.52
N VAL A 28 -3.91 2.72 15.94
CA VAL A 28 -5.35 2.47 15.81
C VAL A 28 -6.02 2.43 17.17
N LEU A 29 -5.43 1.76 18.16
CA LEU A 29 -5.97 1.70 19.52
C LEU A 29 -6.00 3.09 20.17
N ILE A 30 -4.96 3.90 20.01
CA ILE A 30 -4.93 5.26 20.55
C ILE A 30 -6.06 6.09 19.94
N VAL A 31 -6.22 6.07 18.61
CA VAL A 31 -7.25 6.86 17.94
C VAL A 31 -8.66 6.39 18.31
N TYR A 32 -8.87 5.07 18.36
CA TYR A 32 -10.14 4.48 18.80
C TYR A 32 -10.47 4.86 20.24
N ASN A 33 -9.49 4.74 21.16
CA ASN A 33 -9.71 5.10 22.55
C ASN A 33 -9.94 6.61 22.72
N LEU A 34 -9.21 7.46 21.98
CA LEU A 34 -9.45 8.91 22.00
C LEU A 34 -10.89 9.25 21.60
N GLU A 35 -11.43 8.62 20.56
CA GLU A 35 -12.83 8.83 20.15
C GLU A 35 -13.82 8.38 21.23
N VAL A 36 -13.64 7.18 21.77
CA VAL A 36 -14.51 6.61 22.81
C VAL A 36 -14.52 7.47 24.08
N TRP A 37 -13.36 8.01 24.47
CA TRP A 37 -13.19 8.79 25.68
C TRP A 37 -13.62 10.26 25.53
N VAL A 38 -13.25 10.90 24.43
CA VAL A 38 -13.50 12.34 24.23
C VAL A 38 -14.93 12.59 23.75
N LYS A 39 -15.59 11.58 23.12
CA LYS A 39 -16.91 11.69 22.47
C LYS A 39 -17.11 13.05 21.78
N PRO A 40 -16.16 13.45 20.91
CA PRO A 40 -16.16 14.78 20.34
C PRO A 40 -17.44 14.99 19.54
N VAL A 41 -18.17 16.07 19.82
CA VAL A 41 -19.31 16.50 19.01
C VAL A 41 -18.74 17.23 17.79
N PHE A 42 -18.35 16.47 16.78
CA PHE A 42 -17.84 17.04 15.55
C PHE A 42 -18.98 17.50 14.65
N THR A 43 -18.82 18.70 14.08
CA THR A 43 -19.60 19.09 12.91
C THR A 43 -19.13 18.29 11.69
N GLN A 44 -19.99 18.16 10.68
CA GLN A 44 -19.65 17.48 9.43
C GLN A 44 -18.34 18.01 8.81
N ALA A 45 -18.15 19.34 8.80
CA ALA A 45 -16.93 19.97 8.33
C ALA A 45 -15.68 19.51 9.11
N THR A 46 -15.79 19.36 10.42
CA THR A 46 -14.67 18.93 11.28
C THR A 46 -14.32 17.46 11.05
N LEU A 47 -15.33 16.59 10.87
CA LEU A 47 -15.11 15.18 10.51
C LEU A 47 -14.39 15.04 9.17
N THR A 48 -14.81 15.83 8.16
CA THR A 48 -14.16 15.81 6.84
C THR A 48 -12.73 16.29 6.92
N LEU A 49 -12.46 17.44 7.55
CA LEU A 49 -11.11 17.99 7.66
C LEU A 49 -10.18 17.04 8.43
N THR A 50 -10.66 16.49 9.54
CA THR A 50 -9.89 15.54 10.36
C THR A 50 -9.64 14.23 9.59
N GLY A 51 -10.65 13.70 8.90
CA GLY A 51 -10.51 12.49 8.08
C GLY A 51 -9.53 12.67 6.90
N VAL A 52 -9.52 13.85 6.27
CA VAL A 52 -8.55 14.17 5.22
C VAL A 52 -7.13 14.22 5.78
N ALA A 53 -6.92 14.85 6.94
CA ALA A 53 -5.62 14.83 7.61
C ALA A 53 -5.19 13.39 7.98
N LEU A 54 -6.12 12.60 8.53
CA LEU A 54 -5.88 11.19 8.87
C LEU A 54 -5.62 10.32 7.64
N SER A 55 -6.08 10.71 6.45
CA SER A 55 -5.79 9.99 5.20
C SER A 55 -4.33 10.10 4.78
N LEU A 56 -3.62 11.14 5.23
CA LEU A 56 -2.20 11.37 4.94
C LEU A 56 -1.28 10.74 5.99
N ILE A 57 -1.68 10.72 7.26
CA ILE A 57 -0.80 10.30 8.38
C ILE A 57 -0.27 8.88 8.20
N PRO A 58 -1.11 7.82 8.03
CA PRO A 58 -0.59 6.47 7.82
C PRO A 58 0.23 6.35 6.54
N ALA A 59 -0.13 7.08 5.48
CA ALA A 59 0.61 7.05 4.23
C ALA A 59 2.04 7.58 4.42
N LEU A 60 2.21 8.68 5.15
CA LEU A 60 3.52 9.26 5.46
C LEU A 60 4.32 8.42 6.47
N VAL A 61 3.65 7.81 7.45
CA VAL A 61 4.29 6.87 8.40
C VAL A 61 4.87 5.68 7.64
N TRP A 62 4.08 5.06 6.76
CA TRP A 62 4.56 3.95 5.93
C TRP A 62 5.64 4.39 4.95
N LEU A 63 5.54 5.59 4.37
CA LEU A 63 6.59 6.13 3.51
C LEU A 63 7.92 6.22 4.26
N GLY A 64 7.89 6.79 5.47
CA GLY A 64 9.06 6.87 6.34
C GLY A 64 9.55 5.50 6.84
N PHE A 65 8.68 4.50 6.93
CA PHE A 65 9.06 3.13 7.28
C PHE A 65 9.84 2.46 6.14
N PHE A 66 9.30 2.47 4.92
CA PHE A 66 9.97 1.87 3.76
C PHE A 66 11.23 2.63 3.37
N TYR A 67 11.21 3.96 3.41
CA TYR A 67 12.38 4.80 3.13
C TYR A 67 13.54 4.52 4.09
N ARG A 68 13.28 4.26 5.37
CA ARG A 68 14.33 3.92 6.35
C ARG A 68 14.96 2.54 6.14
N ARG A 69 14.41 1.69 5.26
CA ARG A 69 15.01 0.36 4.99
C ARG A 69 16.19 0.43 4.05
N ASP A 70 16.21 1.42 3.19
CA ASP A 70 17.39 1.78 2.42
C ASP A 70 18.29 2.64 3.31
N ARG A 71 19.13 1.93 4.07
CA ARG A 71 20.07 2.53 5.03
C ARG A 71 21.45 2.75 4.44
N LEU A 72 21.77 2.10 3.31
CA LEU A 72 23.09 2.14 2.72
C LEU A 72 23.22 3.37 1.82
N GLU A 73 22.25 3.61 0.93
CA GLU A 73 22.29 4.71 -0.05
C GLU A 73 20.92 5.41 -0.17
N PRO A 74 20.48 6.15 0.87
CA PRO A 74 19.12 6.67 0.92
C PRO A 74 18.81 7.66 -0.21
N GLU A 75 17.77 7.32 -0.96
CA GLU A 75 17.23 8.09 -2.08
C GLU A 75 16.96 9.58 -1.81
N PRO A 76 17.05 10.48 -2.81
CA PRO A 76 16.68 11.87 -2.65
C PRO A 76 15.22 12.03 -2.21
N LYS A 77 15.00 12.57 -1.00
CA LYS A 77 13.66 12.76 -0.42
C LYS A 77 12.72 13.55 -1.35
N SER A 78 13.26 14.47 -2.14
CA SER A 78 12.50 15.24 -3.12
C SER A 78 11.86 14.34 -4.18
N MET A 79 12.60 13.38 -4.73
CA MET A 79 12.09 12.46 -5.76
C MET A 79 11.08 11.48 -5.18
N VAL A 80 11.34 10.94 -3.98
CA VAL A 80 10.39 10.09 -3.27
C VAL A 80 9.05 10.82 -3.04
N ILE A 81 9.10 12.08 -2.60
CA ILE A 81 7.91 12.91 -2.40
C ILE A 81 7.23 13.24 -3.74
N GLN A 82 7.97 13.53 -4.80
CA GLN A 82 7.40 13.77 -6.13
C GLN A 82 6.65 12.55 -6.66
N VAL A 83 7.23 11.35 -6.53
CA VAL A 83 6.60 10.08 -6.94
C VAL A 83 5.38 9.77 -6.08
N PHE A 84 5.40 10.10 -4.79
CA PHE A 84 4.21 10.04 -3.94
C PHE A 84 3.10 10.95 -4.48
N PHE A 85 3.37 12.22 -4.77
CA PHE A 85 2.34 13.11 -5.33
C PHE A 85 1.87 12.68 -6.70
N LEU A 86 2.76 12.17 -7.55
CA LEU A 86 2.41 11.62 -8.87
C LEU A 86 1.47 10.43 -8.74
N GLY A 87 1.71 9.50 -7.80
CA GLY A 87 0.83 8.38 -7.54
C GLY A 87 -0.59 8.83 -7.14
N GLY A 88 -0.69 9.85 -6.27
CA GLY A 88 -1.97 10.45 -5.91
C GLY A 88 -2.65 11.18 -7.07
N LEU A 89 -1.88 11.88 -7.90
CA LEU A 89 -2.39 12.56 -9.10
C LEU A 89 -2.92 11.55 -10.12
N LEU A 90 -2.20 10.47 -10.40
CA LEU A 90 -2.65 9.42 -11.31
C LEU A 90 -3.90 8.71 -10.80
N ALA A 91 -4.03 8.54 -9.48
CA ALA A 91 -5.27 8.06 -8.88
C ALA A 91 -6.44 9.00 -9.18
N ALA A 92 -6.29 10.31 -8.90
CA ALA A 92 -7.36 11.29 -9.08
C ALA A 92 -7.71 11.56 -10.55
N ALA A 93 -6.70 11.71 -11.41
CA ALA A 93 -6.88 12.14 -12.79
C ALA A 93 -7.26 11.00 -13.74
N ILE A 94 -6.80 9.78 -13.46
CA ILE A 94 -6.98 8.63 -14.37
C ILE A 94 -7.70 7.49 -13.67
N GLY A 95 -7.14 6.98 -12.58
CA GLY A 95 -7.61 5.75 -11.94
C GLY A 95 -9.07 5.79 -11.49
N ILE A 96 -9.41 6.78 -10.65
CA ILE A 96 -10.76 6.95 -10.12
C ILE A 96 -11.78 7.22 -11.25
N PRO A 97 -11.57 8.19 -12.16
CA PRO A 97 -12.51 8.42 -13.27
C PRO A 97 -12.67 7.21 -14.19
N LEU A 98 -11.58 6.50 -14.50
CA LEU A 98 -11.62 5.31 -15.35
C LEU A 98 -12.47 4.20 -14.71
N LEU A 99 -12.28 3.94 -13.41
CA LEU A 99 -13.04 2.92 -12.69
C LEU A 99 -14.52 3.31 -12.50
N ASN A 100 -14.80 4.56 -12.14
CA ASN A 100 -16.15 4.99 -11.79
C ASN A 100 -16.99 5.39 -13.00
N ASN A 101 -16.42 6.13 -13.95
CA ASN A 101 -17.20 6.73 -15.04
C ASN A 101 -17.18 5.89 -16.32
N ILE A 102 -16.09 5.16 -16.58
CA ILE A 102 -15.97 4.34 -17.80
C ILE A 102 -16.37 2.91 -17.49
N PHE A 103 -15.70 2.25 -16.54
CA PHE A 103 -16.02 0.87 -16.16
C PHE A 103 -17.27 0.75 -15.29
N GLN A 104 -17.75 1.85 -14.69
CA GLN A 104 -18.99 1.90 -13.89
C GLN A 104 -19.04 0.78 -12.85
N ILE A 105 -17.92 0.54 -12.17
CA ILE A 105 -17.76 -0.64 -11.29
C ILE A 105 -18.81 -0.70 -10.18
N SER A 106 -19.35 0.43 -9.73
CA SER A 106 -20.41 0.46 -8.72
C SER A 106 -21.69 -0.27 -9.13
N GLU A 107 -21.99 -0.35 -10.43
CA GLU A 107 -23.26 -0.89 -10.93
C GLU A 107 -23.30 -2.42 -10.94
N TRP A 108 -22.16 -3.08 -11.12
CA TRP A 108 -22.11 -4.52 -11.39
C TRP A 108 -21.11 -5.30 -10.52
N MET A 109 -20.07 -4.64 -9.98
CA MET A 109 -18.97 -5.32 -9.27
C MET A 109 -19.42 -6.03 -7.99
N PHE A 110 -20.53 -5.60 -7.39
CA PHE A 110 -21.04 -6.16 -6.14
C PHE A 110 -22.13 -7.23 -6.32
N SER A 111 -22.51 -7.55 -7.56
CA SER A 111 -23.59 -8.50 -7.90
C SER A 111 -23.39 -9.92 -7.36
N ASN A 112 -22.18 -10.48 -7.44
CA ASN A 112 -21.81 -11.73 -6.79
C ASN A 112 -20.30 -11.80 -6.51
N LEU A 113 -19.88 -12.82 -5.74
CA LEU A 113 -18.49 -12.98 -5.31
C LEU A 113 -17.51 -13.17 -6.48
N TRP A 114 -17.88 -13.96 -7.49
CA TRP A 114 -17.02 -14.25 -8.63
C TRP A 114 -16.79 -13.04 -9.51
N ILE A 115 -17.85 -12.28 -9.79
CA ILE A 115 -17.77 -11.02 -10.54
C ILE A 115 -16.90 -10.02 -9.78
N ARG A 116 -17.05 -9.94 -8.45
CA ARG A 116 -16.22 -9.07 -7.61
C ARG A 116 -14.76 -9.46 -7.61
N LEU A 117 -14.47 -10.76 -7.54
CA LEU A 117 -13.10 -11.27 -7.55
C LEU A 117 -12.44 -11.03 -8.91
N LEU A 118 -13.10 -11.44 -9.99
CA LEU A 118 -12.55 -11.30 -11.33
C LEU A 118 -12.47 -9.83 -11.76
N GLY A 119 -13.52 -9.04 -11.52
CA GLY A 119 -13.50 -7.59 -11.79
C GLY A 119 -12.52 -6.84 -10.89
N GLY A 120 -12.41 -7.26 -9.62
CA GLY A 120 -11.42 -6.76 -8.68
C GLY A 120 -9.99 -6.99 -9.15
N ILE A 121 -9.68 -8.17 -9.72
CA ILE A 121 -8.35 -8.47 -10.26
C ILE A 121 -8.15 -7.77 -11.60
N LEU A 122 -9.00 -8.06 -12.58
CA LEU A 122 -8.84 -7.71 -13.98
C LEU A 122 -9.04 -6.22 -14.28
N ILE A 123 -9.87 -5.53 -13.49
CA ILE A 123 -10.19 -4.12 -13.70
C ILE A 123 -9.58 -3.26 -12.61
N VAL A 124 -9.94 -3.48 -11.35
CA VAL A 124 -9.45 -2.63 -10.24
C VAL A 124 -7.94 -2.82 -10.04
N GLY A 125 -7.50 -4.05 -9.81
CA GLY A 125 -6.11 -4.39 -9.54
C GLY A 125 -5.19 -3.99 -10.69
N PHE A 126 -5.48 -4.43 -11.92
CA PHE A 126 -4.66 -4.07 -13.07
C PHE A 126 -4.61 -2.56 -13.31
N THR A 127 -5.73 -1.85 -13.25
CA THR A 127 -5.73 -0.39 -13.45
C THR A 127 -4.84 0.30 -12.42
N GLN A 128 -5.01 -0.03 -11.14
CA GLN A 128 -4.27 0.62 -10.06
C GLN A 128 -2.78 0.28 -10.09
N GLU A 129 -2.42 -0.99 -10.24
CA GLU A 129 -1.01 -1.40 -10.24
C GLU A 129 -0.29 -0.97 -11.50
N PHE A 130 -0.96 -0.95 -12.66
CA PHE A 130 -0.39 -0.41 -13.89
C PHE A 130 -0.08 1.09 -13.76
N LEU A 131 -0.99 1.88 -13.16
CA LEU A 131 -0.75 3.32 -12.98
C LEU A 131 0.44 3.59 -12.05
N LYS A 132 0.62 2.80 -10.99
CA LYS A 132 1.78 2.92 -10.09
C LYS A 132 3.07 2.48 -10.77
N TYR A 133 3.03 1.38 -11.53
CA TYR A 133 4.13 0.97 -12.40
C TYR A 133 4.52 2.10 -13.36
N ALA A 134 3.55 2.68 -14.06
CA ALA A 134 3.73 3.77 -15.00
C ALA A 134 4.37 5.00 -14.34
N ALA A 135 3.93 5.33 -13.12
CA ALA A 135 4.49 6.43 -12.33
C ALA A 135 6.01 6.29 -12.20
N VAL A 136 6.50 5.10 -11.83
CA VAL A 136 7.94 4.85 -11.63
C VAL A 136 8.66 4.67 -12.97
N ARG A 137 8.12 3.83 -13.87
CA ARG A 137 8.74 3.47 -15.15
C ARG A 137 9.02 4.67 -16.04
N TRP A 138 8.17 5.70 -16.00
CA TRP A 138 8.28 6.87 -16.87
C TRP A 138 8.80 8.13 -16.19
N THR A 139 9.16 8.07 -14.90
CA THR A 139 9.79 9.21 -14.21
C THR A 139 11.20 8.87 -13.75
N VAL A 140 11.33 8.07 -12.70
CA VAL A 140 12.61 7.81 -12.01
C VAL A 140 13.38 6.62 -12.58
N TYR A 141 12.73 5.71 -13.31
CA TYR A 141 13.41 4.51 -13.82
C TYR A 141 14.64 4.78 -14.69
N LYS A 142 14.67 5.92 -15.40
CA LYS A 142 15.77 6.31 -16.30
C LYS A 142 16.71 7.36 -15.69
N THR A 143 16.47 7.80 -14.47
CA THR A 143 17.36 8.76 -13.80
C THR A 143 18.58 8.03 -13.24
N ASP A 144 19.62 8.80 -12.95
CA ASP A 144 20.82 8.29 -12.28
C ASP A 144 20.51 7.86 -10.84
N GLU A 145 19.50 8.47 -10.21
CA GLU A 145 18.93 8.17 -8.88
C GLU A 145 18.10 6.86 -8.85
N PHE A 146 18.31 5.96 -9.80
CA PHE A 146 17.76 4.61 -9.74
C PHE A 146 18.94 3.72 -10.11
N ASP A 147 19.78 3.44 -9.13
CA ASP A 147 21.07 2.79 -9.27
C ASP A 147 21.15 1.45 -8.52
N GLU A 148 20.14 1.11 -7.73
CA GLU A 148 20.00 -0.19 -7.06
C GLU A 148 18.62 -0.88 -7.27
N PRO A 149 18.55 -2.23 -7.19
CA PRO A 149 17.27 -2.94 -7.25
C PRO A 149 16.26 -2.53 -6.16
N VAL A 150 16.73 -2.03 -5.03
CA VAL A 150 15.90 -1.66 -3.87
C VAL A 150 15.11 -0.37 -4.15
N ASP A 151 15.66 0.54 -4.94
CA ASP A 151 15.07 1.81 -5.37
C ASP A 151 13.72 1.61 -6.05
N GLY A 152 13.65 0.55 -6.88
CA GLY A 152 12.40 0.12 -7.50
C GLY A 152 11.30 -0.07 -6.47
N ILE A 153 11.60 -0.71 -5.34
CA ILE A 153 10.66 -0.93 -4.24
C ILE A 153 10.30 0.39 -3.57
N ILE A 154 11.28 1.25 -3.27
CA ILE A 154 11.04 2.52 -2.56
C ILE A 154 10.17 3.47 -3.40
N TYR A 155 10.52 3.69 -4.66
CA TYR A 155 9.75 4.56 -5.54
C TYR A 155 8.36 4.00 -5.83
N ALA A 156 8.23 2.69 -6.05
CA ALA A 156 6.92 2.09 -6.29
C ALA A 156 6.04 2.15 -5.03
N THR A 157 6.60 1.88 -3.84
CA THR A 157 5.91 2.07 -2.58
C THR A 157 5.48 3.53 -2.36
N ALA A 158 6.32 4.51 -2.72
CA ALA A 158 5.95 5.92 -2.67
C ALA A 158 4.75 6.22 -3.58
N ALA A 159 4.77 5.76 -4.83
CA ALA A 159 3.63 5.89 -5.75
C ALA A 159 2.37 5.21 -5.20
N GLY A 160 2.52 4.01 -4.63
CA GLY A 160 1.42 3.27 -4.00
C GLY A 160 0.79 4.02 -2.82
N LEU A 161 1.61 4.59 -1.94
CA LEU A 161 1.16 5.36 -0.79
C LEU A 161 0.45 6.66 -1.19
N GLY A 162 0.93 7.34 -2.23
CA GLY A 162 0.25 8.49 -2.81
C GLY A 162 -1.11 8.13 -3.39
N TYR A 163 -1.17 7.01 -4.12
CA TYR A 163 -2.42 6.46 -4.65
C TYR A 163 -3.41 6.15 -3.52
N ALA A 164 -2.94 5.52 -2.45
CA ALA A 164 -3.74 5.18 -1.28
C ALA A 164 -4.26 6.42 -0.53
N ALA A 165 -3.42 7.44 -0.38
CA ALA A 165 -3.81 8.71 0.23
C ALA A 165 -4.98 9.33 -0.55
N MET A 166 -4.92 9.35 -1.88
CA MET A 166 -6.02 9.87 -2.70
C MET A 166 -7.31 9.04 -2.56
N LEU A 167 -7.22 7.70 -2.55
CA LEU A 167 -8.40 6.85 -2.31
C LEU A 167 -9.02 7.06 -0.92
N ASN A 168 -8.20 7.33 0.09
CA ASN A 168 -8.66 7.59 1.45
C ASN A 168 -9.31 8.97 1.56
N ILE A 169 -8.72 10.00 0.93
CA ILE A 169 -9.30 11.35 0.86
C ILE A 169 -10.66 11.31 0.18
N LEU A 170 -10.76 10.65 -0.99
CA LEU A 170 -12.03 10.53 -1.70
C LEU A 170 -13.09 9.84 -0.84
N PHE A 171 -12.72 8.74 -0.18
CA PHE A 171 -13.63 8.04 0.72
C PHE A 171 -14.16 8.91 1.85
N VAL A 172 -13.30 9.74 2.48
CA VAL A 172 -13.72 10.65 3.54
C VAL A 172 -14.68 11.71 3.01
N ILE A 173 -14.40 12.26 1.83
CA ILE A 173 -15.25 13.28 1.19
C ILE A 173 -16.61 12.70 0.83
N GLU A 174 -16.65 11.55 0.15
CA GLU A 174 -17.88 10.88 -0.28
C GLU A 174 -18.74 10.40 0.90
N SER A 175 -18.10 10.04 2.02
CA SER A 175 -18.80 9.64 3.25
C SER A 175 -19.29 10.83 4.08
N GLY A 176 -18.95 12.07 3.69
CA GLY A 176 -19.30 13.27 4.46
C GLY A 176 -18.56 13.37 5.80
N GLY A 177 -17.39 12.76 5.92
CA GLY A 177 -16.64 12.60 7.16
C GLY A 177 -16.30 11.13 7.45
N VAL A 178 -15.54 10.87 8.52
CA VAL A 178 -15.16 9.52 8.93
C VAL A 178 -15.39 9.33 10.42
N ASP A 179 -16.03 8.22 10.80
CA ASP A 179 -16.00 7.68 12.17
C ASP A 179 -14.55 7.30 12.48
N LEU A 180 -13.96 7.87 13.53
CA LEU A 180 -12.52 7.85 13.73
C LEU A 180 -12.02 6.42 13.99
N GLY A 181 -12.83 5.55 14.58
CA GLY A 181 -12.46 4.19 14.90
C GLY A 181 -12.38 3.31 13.66
N ALA A 182 -13.52 3.06 13.02
CA ALA A 182 -13.58 2.20 11.84
C ALA A 182 -12.89 2.83 10.62
N GLY A 183 -12.97 4.17 10.49
CA GLY A 183 -12.36 4.93 9.40
C GLY A 183 -10.84 4.89 9.44
N VAL A 184 -10.21 5.08 10.61
CA VAL A 184 -8.74 5.09 10.71
C VAL A 184 -8.16 3.71 10.47
N LEU A 185 -8.79 2.64 10.97
CA LEU A 185 -8.36 1.29 10.64
C LEU A 185 -8.40 1.04 9.14
N ARG A 186 -9.51 1.40 8.47
CA ARG A 186 -9.65 1.28 7.01
C ARG A 186 -8.55 2.05 6.28
N ILE A 187 -8.36 3.33 6.62
CA ILE A 187 -7.36 4.21 6.00
C ILE A 187 -5.98 3.57 6.10
N THR A 188 -5.65 3.08 7.29
CA THR A 188 -4.35 2.51 7.62
C THR A 188 -4.08 1.21 6.87
N ILE A 189 -5.05 0.29 6.81
CA ILE A 189 -4.92 -0.98 6.07
C ILE A 189 -4.79 -0.72 4.57
N ILE A 190 -5.56 0.23 4.02
CA ILE A 190 -5.48 0.59 2.59
C ILE A 190 -4.10 1.16 2.26
N SER A 191 -3.57 2.06 3.09
CA SER A 191 -2.21 2.60 2.91
C SER A 191 -1.16 1.49 2.89
N LEU A 192 -1.20 0.56 3.84
CA LEU A 192 -0.27 -0.58 3.86
C LEU A 192 -0.41 -1.44 2.61
N ALA A 193 -1.63 -1.89 2.27
CA ALA A 193 -1.86 -2.76 1.13
C ALA A 193 -1.31 -2.18 -0.17
N HIS A 194 -1.60 -0.91 -0.44
CA HIS A 194 -1.10 -0.23 -1.63
C HIS A 194 0.42 -0.04 -1.62
N ALA A 195 1.03 0.21 -0.46
CA ALA A 195 2.48 0.28 -0.32
C ALA A 195 3.14 -1.05 -0.68
N SER A 196 2.59 -2.15 -0.18
CA SER A 196 3.12 -3.51 -0.35
C SER A 196 2.93 -4.01 -1.78
N PHE A 197 1.75 -3.84 -2.37
CA PHE A 197 1.48 -4.29 -3.74
C PHE A 197 2.29 -3.49 -4.76
N ALA A 198 2.42 -2.18 -4.55
CA ALA A 198 3.29 -1.37 -5.39
C ALA A 198 4.76 -1.75 -5.20
N GLY A 199 5.18 -2.05 -3.96
CA GLY A 199 6.53 -2.56 -3.71
C GLY A 199 6.82 -3.88 -4.43
N VAL A 200 5.83 -4.76 -4.61
CA VAL A 200 5.98 -5.97 -5.47
C VAL A 200 6.26 -5.57 -6.92
N VAL A 201 5.51 -4.61 -7.48
CA VAL A 201 5.81 -4.07 -8.83
C VAL A 201 7.23 -3.52 -8.89
N GLY A 202 7.61 -2.74 -7.87
CA GLY A 202 8.94 -2.14 -7.73
C GLY A 202 10.08 -3.15 -7.68
N TYR A 203 9.90 -4.26 -6.96
CA TYR A 203 10.87 -5.35 -6.89
C TYR A 203 11.15 -5.96 -8.27
N PHE A 204 10.09 -6.27 -9.03
CA PHE A 204 10.26 -6.80 -10.40
C PHE A 204 10.89 -5.76 -11.33
N LEU A 205 10.53 -4.49 -11.17
CA LEU A 205 11.09 -3.38 -11.96
C LEU A 205 12.59 -3.17 -11.69
N GLY A 206 13.01 -3.22 -10.43
CA GLY A 206 14.41 -3.12 -10.03
C GLY A 206 15.24 -4.30 -10.57
N ILE A 207 14.76 -5.52 -10.38
CA ILE A 207 15.41 -6.73 -10.92
C ILE A 207 15.50 -6.68 -12.45
N GLU A 208 14.45 -6.20 -13.13
CA GLU A 208 14.50 -6.06 -14.59
C GLU A 208 15.68 -5.20 -15.04
N LYS A 209 15.89 -4.05 -14.38
CA LYS A 209 16.95 -3.10 -14.73
C LYS A 209 18.34 -3.67 -14.49
N PHE A 210 18.56 -4.31 -13.35
CA PHE A 210 19.92 -4.66 -12.89
C PHE A 210 20.34 -6.11 -13.13
N GLU A 211 19.40 -7.05 -13.33
CA GLU A 211 19.72 -8.46 -13.60
C GLU A 211 19.58 -8.84 -15.09
N ASN A 212 19.50 -7.89 -16.01
CA ASN A 212 19.31 -8.12 -17.46
C ASN A 212 18.12 -9.05 -17.77
N ARG A 213 17.02 -8.93 -17.03
CA ARG A 213 15.80 -9.70 -17.32
C ARG A 213 15.11 -9.14 -18.56
N PRO A 214 14.36 -9.98 -19.31
CA PRO A 214 13.61 -9.49 -20.45
C PRO A 214 12.52 -8.49 -20.02
N ALA A 215 12.17 -7.55 -20.89
CA ALA A 215 11.23 -6.46 -20.61
C ALA A 215 9.80 -6.91 -20.21
N TRP A 216 9.43 -8.17 -20.46
CA TRP A 216 8.16 -8.73 -19.99
C TRP A 216 8.19 -9.15 -18.52
N PHE A 217 9.37 -9.19 -17.88
CA PHE A 217 9.53 -9.61 -16.50
C PHE A 217 8.76 -8.70 -15.54
N THR A 218 8.78 -7.38 -15.73
CA THR A 218 7.98 -6.47 -14.89
C THR A 218 6.47 -6.70 -15.06
N SER A 219 6.02 -7.17 -16.23
CA SER A 219 4.60 -7.52 -16.42
C SER A 219 4.14 -8.62 -15.47
N LEU A 220 5.00 -9.58 -15.11
CA LEU A 220 4.69 -10.57 -14.06
C LEU A 220 4.46 -9.89 -12.71
N GLY A 221 5.30 -8.92 -12.34
CA GLY A 221 5.15 -8.15 -11.10
C GLY A 221 3.81 -7.41 -11.05
N VAL A 222 3.42 -6.77 -12.16
CA VAL A 222 2.12 -6.10 -12.30
C VAL A 222 0.97 -7.09 -12.19
N VAL A 223 1.05 -8.27 -12.84
CA VAL A 223 0.01 -9.31 -12.75
C VAL A 223 -0.13 -9.81 -11.31
N ILE A 224 0.97 -10.11 -10.63
CA ILE A 224 0.97 -10.58 -9.24
C ILE A 224 0.38 -9.51 -8.32
N ALA A 225 0.82 -8.26 -8.45
CA ALA A 225 0.29 -7.15 -7.67
C ALA A 225 -1.20 -6.91 -7.95
N ALA A 226 -1.65 -7.02 -9.20
CA ALA A 226 -3.05 -6.89 -9.58
C ALA A 226 -3.92 -8.00 -8.97
N VAL A 227 -3.43 -9.24 -8.94
CA VAL A 227 -4.10 -10.36 -8.26
C VAL A 227 -4.20 -10.08 -6.75
N LEU A 228 -3.10 -9.70 -6.11
CA LEU A 228 -3.09 -9.35 -4.68
C LEU A 228 -4.07 -8.22 -4.36
N ASN A 229 -4.07 -7.15 -5.17
CA ASN A 229 -4.96 -6.01 -5.00
C ASN A 229 -6.43 -6.39 -5.25
N GLY A 230 -6.72 -7.19 -6.28
CA GLY A 230 -8.09 -7.65 -6.54
C GLY A 230 -8.65 -8.58 -5.47
N VAL A 231 -7.81 -9.49 -4.94
CA VAL A 231 -8.17 -10.32 -3.78
C VAL A 231 -8.41 -9.43 -2.56
N PHE A 232 -7.51 -8.49 -2.27
CA PHE A 232 -7.66 -7.52 -1.20
C PHE A 232 -8.97 -6.74 -1.32
N PHE A 233 -9.29 -6.22 -2.51
CA PHE A 233 -10.53 -5.52 -2.84
C PHE A 233 -11.77 -6.38 -2.57
N THR A 234 -11.69 -7.66 -2.91
CA THR A 234 -12.80 -8.61 -2.69
C THR A 234 -13.00 -8.89 -1.20
N LEU A 235 -11.91 -9.17 -0.48
CA LEU A 235 -11.93 -9.47 0.97
C LEU A 235 -12.47 -8.30 1.79
N ARG A 236 -12.09 -7.06 1.47
CA ARG A 236 -12.67 -5.89 2.14
C ARG A 236 -14.13 -5.65 1.77
N GLY A 237 -14.58 -6.11 0.60
CA GLY A 237 -15.93 -5.90 0.10
C GLY A 237 -16.95 -6.97 0.50
N SER A 238 -16.51 -8.17 0.90
CA SER A 238 -17.32 -9.40 1.07
C SER A 238 -18.29 -9.40 2.27
N VAL A 239 -18.93 -8.28 2.55
CA VAL A 239 -19.70 -8.08 3.79
C VAL A 239 -21.10 -7.52 3.57
N ILE A 240 -21.40 -7.01 2.38
CA ILE A 240 -22.71 -6.41 2.12
C ILE A 240 -23.73 -7.45 1.61
N ALA A 241 -23.29 -8.65 1.18
CA ALA A 241 -24.11 -9.58 0.40
C ALA A 241 -24.72 -10.77 1.18
N SER A 242 -24.33 -11.04 2.44
CA SER A 242 -24.75 -12.26 3.14
C SER A 242 -25.90 -12.08 4.14
N GLY A 243 -26.50 -10.89 4.27
CA GLY A 243 -27.63 -10.66 5.19
C GLY A 243 -27.33 -10.92 6.67
N MET A 244 -26.07 -11.21 7.03
CA MET A 244 -25.61 -11.42 8.40
C MET A 244 -24.77 -10.23 8.85
N ALA A 245 -25.35 -9.51 9.82
CA ALA A 245 -24.92 -8.29 10.45
C ALA A 245 -23.41 -8.20 10.77
N GLN A 246 -22.84 -7.01 10.56
CA GLN A 246 -21.63 -6.37 11.13
C GLN A 246 -20.37 -7.21 11.48
N ALA A 247 -20.48 -8.41 12.05
CA ALA A 247 -19.39 -9.34 12.34
C ALA A 247 -18.60 -9.75 11.08
N ASN A 248 -19.26 -9.84 9.92
CA ASN A 248 -18.61 -10.14 8.65
C ASN A 248 -17.65 -9.00 8.20
N VAL A 249 -17.86 -7.74 8.63
CA VAL A 249 -17.05 -6.56 8.25
C VAL A 249 -15.62 -6.76 8.70
N TRP A 250 -15.49 -7.07 9.97
CA TRP A 250 -14.22 -7.20 10.65
C TRP A 250 -13.41 -8.39 10.13
N ILE A 251 -14.05 -9.52 9.80
CA ILE A 251 -13.37 -10.68 9.21
C ILE A 251 -12.74 -10.31 7.87
N GLY A 252 -13.49 -9.63 6.99
CA GLY A 252 -12.98 -9.17 5.71
C GLY A 252 -11.77 -8.23 5.85
N PHE A 253 -11.85 -7.27 6.78
CA PHE A 253 -10.74 -6.36 7.09
C PHE A 253 -9.53 -7.06 7.71
N ILE A 254 -9.73 -8.04 8.60
CA ILE A 254 -8.65 -8.83 9.19
C ILE A 254 -7.93 -9.63 8.12
N LEU A 255 -8.67 -10.35 7.26
CA LEU A 255 -8.07 -11.12 6.17
C LEU A 255 -7.33 -10.21 5.18
N ALA A 256 -7.88 -9.04 4.87
CA ALA A 256 -7.24 -8.04 4.05
C ALA A 256 -5.94 -7.49 4.69
N ALA A 257 -5.95 -7.25 6.00
CA ALA A 257 -4.77 -6.83 6.75
C ALA A 257 -3.69 -7.93 6.81
N VAL A 258 -4.09 -9.19 7.00
CA VAL A 258 -3.18 -10.35 6.96
C VAL A 258 -2.53 -10.47 5.60
N LEU A 259 -3.29 -10.32 4.51
CA LEU A 259 -2.75 -10.35 3.15
C LEU A 259 -1.71 -9.23 2.95
N ALA A 260 -2.04 -7.99 3.31
CA ALA A 260 -1.13 -6.85 3.20
C ALA A 260 0.14 -7.04 4.07
N GLY A 261 -0.03 -7.52 5.30
CA GLY A 261 1.07 -7.83 6.21
C GLY A 261 1.98 -8.93 5.68
N ALA A 262 1.41 -10.02 5.17
CA ALA A 262 2.16 -11.11 4.56
C ALA A 262 2.96 -10.64 3.33
N THR A 263 2.34 -9.86 2.42
CA THR A 263 3.06 -9.30 1.27
C THR A 263 4.20 -8.38 1.72
N THR A 264 3.97 -7.53 2.73
CA THR A 264 5.00 -6.66 3.29
C THR A 264 6.17 -7.46 3.85
N TYR A 265 5.88 -8.54 4.57
CA TYR A 265 6.89 -9.43 5.12
C TYR A 265 7.75 -10.07 4.01
N PHE A 266 7.13 -10.59 2.94
CA PHE A 266 7.88 -11.14 1.82
C PHE A 266 8.74 -10.09 1.11
N LEU A 267 8.19 -8.89 0.90
CA LEU A 267 8.91 -7.77 0.29
C LEU A 267 10.12 -7.35 1.15
N SER A 268 9.91 -7.27 2.46
CA SER A 268 10.97 -6.95 3.44
C SER A 268 12.11 -7.97 3.34
N ASN A 269 11.78 -9.26 3.36
CA ASN A 269 12.78 -10.32 3.18
C ASN A 269 13.51 -10.23 1.83
N ALA A 270 12.84 -9.79 0.77
CA ALA A 270 13.45 -9.59 -0.54
C ALA A 270 14.46 -8.43 -0.51
N ILE A 271 14.09 -7.27 0.05
CA ILE A 271 14.99 -6.12 0.26
C ILE A 271 16.27 -6.59 0.97
N HIS A 272 16.13 -7.31 2.08
CA HIS A 272 17.28 -7.75 2.86
C HIS A 272 18.22 -8.68 2.09
N ARG A 273 17.70 -9.55 1.22
CA ARG A 273 18.55 -10.41 0.39
C ARG A 273 19.39 -9.60 -0.60
N HIS A 274 18.83 -8.55 -1.20
CA HIS A 274 19.56 -7.73 -2.17
C HIS A 274 20.55 -6.77 -1.49
N VAL A 275 20.17 -6.15 -0.37
CA VAL A 275 21.07 -5.30 0.42
C VAL A 275 22.28 -6.10 0.92
N THR A 276 22.06 -7.31 1.45
CA THR A 276 23.16 -8.16 1.96
C THR A 276 24.04 -8.74 0.85
N ALA A 277 23.47 -9.03 -0.32
CA ALA A 277 24.23 -9.51 -1.47
C ALA A 277 25.02 -8.39 -2.18
N GLY A 278 24.52 -7.16 -2.16
CA GLY A 278 25.16 -5.97 -2.73
C GLY A 278 26.36 -5.51 -1.92
N GLY A 279 26.26 -5.49 -0.59
CA GLY A 279 27.36 -5.10 0.32
C GLY A 279 28.51 -6.11 0.45
N ALA A 280 28.50 -7.19 -0.34
CA ALA A 280 29.56 -8.21 -0.38
C ALA A 280 30.50 -8.08 -1.61
N LYS A 281 30.37 -6.99 -2.37
CA LYS A 281 31.29 -6.60 -3.45
C LYS A 281 32.22 -5.49 -2.99
#